data_AF-A0AA36IRB4-F1
#
_entry.id   AF-A0AA36IRB4-F1
#
_cell.length_a   1.000
_cell.length_b   1.000
_cell.length_c   1.000
_cell.angle_alpha   90.00
_cell.angle_beta   90.00
_cell.angle_gamma   90.00
#
_symmetry.space_group_name_H-M   'P 1'
#
loop_
_entity.id
_entity.type
_entity.pdbx_description
1 polymer ?
#
loop_
_entity_poly.entity_id
_entity_poly.type
_entity_poly.pdbx_seq_one_letter_code
_entity_poly.pdbx_strand_id
1 'polypeptide(L)'
;MSCPVVLPCPAFLPMMMGKIYDWTQASLMVAAGVGLALALRDVVGAYQHGCIVHKKYGFRTYCVVEILDTLFLLPCTFQLIFCIAKYDDRVQSRRTEAKEQTAALTETYRRYIADMDDQLDKLCKSNVFMAQNAFEERKRDFATFLRRLAAQLRDCACEGVEDPRELAAELKTFIRQWLEIYGEASVDVERRLEAKLPEAALRLEDPVALLTSAELVVRAVKTSVGASYTSDTQVLERLRDTPASEPSSALVPHLSGRRLSGERRLSERRRSHAEVRRSLRDLPQVAMAWFECCVPQCFAHLAGSSSELSCLLCRVKLLGREHVLLLLAAAVGLCLIVITAVFPVLSPDKTWRRASIDAVWDMAPLVVYVICLVVLLVHIERISALLEAQKELQEAQQRTALVASMKEDLIEHWTAISNVTELWQNRTLPRLDLLKELHCQLQEKLQPEHLTEQLRVINARLGRLEQAVGDVQQWWHAQQEGSACALAPRVSRLLRTRTRDRMQGESGSFTQRLDCLIGEIDAERPSTELVVSDTALDLGGSFKRGSLQEFLREAEPADLEEGNMRNLDSFVADR
;
A
#
# COMPACT_ATOMS: atom_id res chain seq x y z
N MET A 1 37.75 -16.11 46.60
CA MET A 1 37.91 -15.12 45.51
C MET A 1 36.55 -14.45 45.34
N SER A 2 36.39 -13.32 46.01
CA SER A 2 35.12 -12.63 46.22
C SER A 2 34.95 -11.58 45.14
N CYS A 3 33.88 -11.67 44.34
CA CYS A 3 33.50 -10.61 43.42
C CYS A 3 33.08 -9.36 44.22
N PRO A 4 33.63 -8.17 43.93
CA PRO A 4 33.14 -6.95 44.54
C PRO A 4 31.73 -6.66 44.01
N VAL A 5 30.80 -6.50 44.94
CA VAL A 5 29.46 -5.94 44.69
C VAL A 5 29.66 -4.50 44.20
N VAL A 6 29.59 -4.31 42.90
CA VAL A 6 29.48 -2.98 42.30
C VAL A 6 28.08 -2.49 42.62
N LEU A 7 27.97 -1.59 43.59
CA LEU A 7 26.77 -0.80 43.82
C LEU A 7 26.31 -0.21 42.47
N PRO A 8 25.03 -0.32 42.08
CA PRO A 8 24.52 0.39 40.92
C PRO A 8 24.66 1.89 41.20
N CYS A 9 25.74 2.47 40.69
CA CYS A 9 25.91 3.91 40.66
C CYS A 9 24.66 4.45 39.97
N PRO A 10 23.91 5.38 40.57
CA PRO A 10 22.68 5.86 39.98
C PRO A 10 23.00 6.33 38.56
N ALA A 11 22.36 5.68 37.58
CA ALA A 11 22.47 5.93 36.14
C ALA A 11 21.92 7.31 35.73
N PHE A 12 22.03 8.30 36.63
CA PHE A 12 21.54 9.67 36.50
C PHE A 12 22.53 10.61 35.83
N LEU A 13 23.80 10.21 35.71
CA LEU A 13 24.73 10.91 34.85
C LEU A 13 24.71 10.21 33.48
N PRO A 14 24.01 10.78 32.49
CA PRO A 14 23.95 10.17 31.17
C PRO A 14 25.39 9.99 30.65
N MET A 15 25.71 8.82 30.08
CA MET A 15 27.01 8.53 29.42
C MET A 15 27.39 9.54 28.32
N MET A 16 26.55 10.53 28.08
CA MET A 16 26.59 11.58 27.06
C MET A 16 27.62 12.69 27.31
N MET A 17 28.26 12.77 28.49
CA MET A 17 29.22 13.87 28.76
C MET A 17 30.57 13.74 28.02
N GLY A 18 30.82 12.64 27.31
CA GLY A 18 32.13 12.35 26.73
C GLY A 18 32.51 13.15 25.47
N LYS A 19 31.54 13.69 24.73
CA LYS A 19 31.79 14.44 23.48
C LYS A 19 30.76 15.58 23.32
N ILE A 20 31.27 16.80 23.25
CA ILE A 20 30.48 18.02 22.96
C ILE A 20 30.66 18.30 21.47
N TYR A 21 29.58 18.25 20.69
CA TYR A 21 29.65 18.44 19.23
C TYR A 21 29.22 19.85 18.80
N ASP A 22 28.31 20.49 19.55
CA ASP A 22 27.77 21.81 19.23
C ASP A 22 27.79 22.73 20.48
N TRP A 23 27.98 24.03 20.26
CA TRP A 23 27.95 25.08 21.29
C TRP A 23 26.61 25.13 22.02
N THR A 24 25.53 24.73 21.34
CA THR A 24 24.19 24.62 21.89
C THR A 24 24.12 23.57 23.00
N GLN A 25 24.61 22.36 22.75
CA GLN A 25 24.69 21.30 23.75
C GLN A 25 25.56 21.72 24.94
N ALA A 26 26.70 22.36 24.67
CA ALA A 26 27.56 22.91 25.72
C ALA A 26 26.81 23.93 26.60
N SER A 27 26.08 24.86 25.97
CA SER A 27 25.31 25.88 26.68
C SER A 27 24.18 25.28 27.53
N LEU A 28 23.53 24.22 27.06
CA LEU A 28 22.48 23.52 27.79
C LEU A 28 23.04 22.71 28.96
N MET A 29 24.19 22.06 28.78
CA MET A 29 24.87 21.36 29.88
C MET A 29 25.32 22.33 30.97
N VAL A 30 25.85 23.49 30.59
CA VAL A 30 26.17 24.58 31.53
C VAL A 30 24.91 25.07 32.23
N ALA A 31 23.81 25.28 31.51
CA ALA A 31 22.52 25.70 32.08
C ALA A 31 22.00 24.72 33.12
N ALA A 32 21.99 23.43 32.78
CA ALA A 32 21.53 22.36 33.66
C ALA A 32 22.44 22.25 34.90
N GLY A 33 23.76 22.36 34.71
CA GLY A 33 24.72 22.37 35.82
C GLY A 33 24.55 23.56 36.76
N VAL A 34 24.44 24.78 36.21
CA VAL A 34 24.20 26.02 36.98
C VAL A 34 22.88 25.94 37.72
N GLY A 35 21.80 25.53 37.05
CA GLY A 35 20.50 25.43 37.69
C GLY A 35 20.45 24.36 38.79
N LEU A 36 21.13 23.21 38.60
CA LEU A 36 21.24 22.18 39.65
C LEU A 36 22.06 22.69 40.84
N ALA A 37 23.17 23.39 40.58
CA ALA A 37 23.99 23.98 41.63
C ALA A 37 23.21 25.05 42.43
N LEU A 38 22.37 25.85 41.76
CA LEU A 38 21.50 26.82 42.43
C LEU A 38 20.42 26.15 43.26
N ALA A 39 19.70 25.17 42.68
CA ALA A 39 18.70 24.42 43.44
C ALA A 39 19.30 23.75 44.68
N LEU A 40 20.52 23.19 44.58
CA LEU A 40 21.23 22.63 45.72
C LEU A 40 21.65 23.69 46.74
N ARG A 41 22.15 24.85 46.27
CA ARG A 41 22.50 25.99 47.13
C ARG A 41 21.28 26.45 47.93
N ASP A 42 20.13 26.60 47.28
CA ASP A 42 18.90 27.10 47.91
C ASP A 42 18.35 26.10 48.93
N VAL A 43 18.39 24.80 48.61
CA VAL A 43 18.02 23.73 49.55
C VAL A 43 18.95 23.69 50.77
N VAL A 44 20.26 23.80 50.55
CA VAL A 44 21.25 23.82 51.65
C VAL A 44 21.12 25.10 52.48
N GLY A 45 20.88 26.25 51.86
CA GLY A 45 20.63 27.52 52.53
C GLY A 45 19.40 27.45 53.43
N ALA A 46 18.28 27.00 52.87
CA ALA A 46 17.02 26.79 53.60
C ALA A 46 17.18 25.82 54.77
N TYR A 47 18.01 24.78 54.61
CA TYR A 47 18.29 23.81 55.67
C TYR A 47 19.21 24.37 56.76
N GLN A 48 20.34 24.96 56.40
CA GLN A 48 21.38 25.42 57.33
C GLN A 48 20.96 26.64 58.13
N HIS A 49 20.29 27.59 57.48
CA HIS A 49 19.90 28.83 58.15
C HIS A 49 18.65 28.60 59.01
N GLY A 50 17.92 27.50 58.78
CA GLY A 50 16.64 27.25 59.41
C GLY A 50 15.67 28.40 59.14
N CYS A 51 14.39 28.24 59.49
CA CYS A 51 13.52 29.40 59.54
C CYS A 51 13.87 30.26 60.75
N ILE A 52 15.02 30.98 60.75
CA ILE A 52 15.34 31.97 61.78
C ILE A 52 14.24 33.00 61.76
N VAL A 53 13.36 32.92 62.76
CA VAL A 53 12.34 33.92 63.00
C VAL A 53 13.07 35.18 63.43
N HIS A 54 13.11 36.18 62.56
CA HIS A 54 13.63 37.49 62.90
C HIS A 54 12.78 38.05 64.06
N LYS A 55 13.29 37.98 65.29
CA LYS A 55 12.57 38.34 66.54
C LYS A 55 11.97 39.75 66.53
N LYS A 56 12.43 40.63 65.64
CA LYS A 56 12.07 42.06 65.61
C LYS A 56 10.90 42.39 64.67
N TYR A 57 10.62 41.58 63.65
CA TYR A 57 9.59 41.89 62.64
C TYR A 57 8.57 40.76 62.41
N GLY A 58 8.71 39.61 63.08
CA GLY A 58 7.73 38.51 63.05
C GLY A 58 7.53 37.83 61.68
N PHE A 59 8.11 38.36 60.60
CA PHE A 59 7.95 37.87 59.24
C PHE A 59 9.18 37.08 58.77
N ARG A 60 8.94 35.87 58.24
CA ARG A 60 9.94 34.96 57.65
C ARG A 60 10.13 35.24 56.15
N THR A 61 10.57 36.43 55.77
CA THR A 61 10.66 36.80 54.34
C THR A 61 11.75 36.02 53.57
N TYR A 62 12.87 35.68 54.22
CA TYR A 62 14.00 35.03 53.56
C TYR A 62 13.69 33.59 53.09
N CYS A 63 13.01 32.78 53.90
CA CYS A 63 12.66 31.42 53.48
C CYS A 63 11.66 31.38 52.32
N VAL A 64 10.82 32.42 52.14
CA VAL A 64 9.83 32.42 51.06
C VAL A 64 10.50 32.56 49.70
N VAL A 65 11.57 33.36 49.60
CA VAL A 65 12.33 33.55 48.36
C VAL A 65 13.08 32.28 47.99
N GLU A 66 13.83 31.69 48.93
CA GLU A 66 14.59 30.44 48.68
C GLU A 66 13.68 29.25 48.30
N ILE A 67 12.52 29.13 48.93
CA ILE A 67 11.54 28.08 48.59
C ILE A 67 10.95 28.33 47.21
N LEU A 68 10.63 29.58 46.86
CA LEU A 68 10.05 29.94 45.57
C LEU A 68 11.07 29.76 44.44
N ASP A 69 12.34 30.10 44.67
CA ASP A 69 13.44 29.86 43.74
C ASP A 69 13.67 28.37 43.52
N THR A 70 13.66 27.55 44.59
CA THR A 70 13.77 26.09 44.48
C THR A 70 12.59 25.49 43.71
N LEU A 71 11.36 25.92 44.02
CA LEU A 71 10.12 25.46 43.36
C LEU A 71 10.13 25.80 41.87
N PHE A 72 10.78 26.89 41.48
CA PHE A 72 10.90 27.32 40.10
C PHE A 72 12.06 26.62 39.36
N LEU A 73 13.25 26.61 39.97
CA LEU A 73 14.48 26.09 39.36
C LEU A 73 14.44 24.58 39.16
N LEU A 74 13.86 23.82 40.07
CA LEU A 74 13.87 22.35 40.00
C LEU A 74 13.06 21.82 38.80
N PRO A 75 11.80 22.23 38.55
CA PRO A 75 11.07 21.82 37.36
C PRO A 75 11.72 22.32 36.06
N CYS A 76 12.25 23.54 36.05
CA CYS A 76 12.89 24.11 34.85
C CYS A 76 14.19 23.39 34.51
N THR A 77 15.01 23.04 35.50
CA THR A 77 16.24 22.26 35.31
C THR A 77 15.93 20.84 34.86
N PHE A 78 14.91 20.20 35.43
CA PHE A 78 14.47 18.89 35.00
C PHE A 78 14.02 18.92 33.53
N GLN A 79 13.18 19.89 33.15
CA GLN A 79 12.78 20.08 31.75
C GLN A 79 13.98 20.31 30.82
N LEU A 80 14.97 21.11 31.25
CA LEU A 80 16.23 21.31 30.52
C LEU A 80 16.99 19.99 30.32
N ILE A 81 17.08 19.16 31.35
CA ILE A 81 17.73 17.83 31.27
C ILE A 81 16.98 16.93 30.28
N PHE A 82 15.64 16.93 30.29
CA PHE A 82 14.85 16.20 29.28
C PHE A 82 15.08 16.72 27.87
N CYS A 83 15.16 18.05 27.70
CA CYS A 83 15.47 18.66 26.41
C CYS A 83 16.87 18.27 25.93
N ILE A 84 17.88 18.24 26.81
CA ILE A 84 19.25 17.79 26.49
C ILE A 84 19.25 16.32 26.07
N ALA A 85 18.54 15.46 26.80
CA ALA A 85 18.43 14.05 26.46
C ALA A 85 17.77 13.83 25.09
N LYS A 86 16.83 14.71 24.69
CA LYS A 86 16.19 14.70 23.37
C LYS A 86 17.03 15.37 22.27
N TYR A 87 17.92 16.30 22.62
CA TYR A 87 18.72 17.09 21.67
C TYR A 87 19.95 16.33 21.14
N ASP A 88 20.27 15.19 21.72
CA ASP A 88 21.45 14.37 21.38
C ASP A 88 21.68 14.23 19.86
N ASP A 89 22.94 14.26 19.42
CA ASP A 89 23.33 14.22 18.00
C ASP A 89 22.84 12.99 17.26
N ARG A 90 22.56 11.92 18.01
CA ARG A 90 21.82 10.76 17.51
C ARG A 90 20.56 11.19 16.77
N VAL A 91 19.88 12.23 17.22
CA VAL A 91 18.61 12.65 16.64
C VAL A 91 18.80 13.44 15.34
N GLN A 92 19.87 14.25 15.20
CA GLN A 92 20.15 14.91 13.93
C GLN A 92 20.74 13.95 12.89
N SER A 93 21.64 13.05 13.30
CA SER A 93 22.13 11.96 12.45
C SER A 93 20.97 11.07 12.00
N ARG A 94 20.08 10.70 12.93
CA ARG A 94 18.85 9.95 12.59
C ARG A 94 17.94 10.73 11.67
N ARG A 95 17.95 12.08 11.70
CA ARG A 95 17.12 12.90 10.79
C ARG A 95 17.65 12.86 9.36
N THR A 96 18.96 13.00 9.16
CA THR A 96 19.56 12.90 7.82
C THR A 96 19.39 11.49 7.29
N GLU A 97 19.68 10.49 8.11
CA GLU A 97 19.51 9.08 7.78
C GLU A 97 18.05 8.75 7.46
N ALA A 98 17.08 9.20 8.26
CA ALA A 98 15.66 9.00 7.99
C ALA A 98 15.20 9.72 6.70
N LYS A 99 15.73 10.91 6.39
CA LYS A 99 15.42 11.61 5.14
C LYS A 99 15.98 10.88 3.92
N GLU A 100 17.19 10.35 4.04
CA GLU A 100 17.82 9.54 3.00
C GLU A 100 17.08 8.22 2.82
N GLN A 101 16.74 7.53 3.92
CA GLN A 101 15.93 6.31 3.92
C GLN A 101 14.55 6.54 3.32
N THR A 102 13.84 7.62 3.68
CA THR A 102 12.52 7.92 3.10
C THR A 102 12.61 8.27 1.62
N ALA A 103 13.61 9.02 1.19
CA ALA A 103 13.82 9.34 -0.22
C ALA A 103 14.16 8.07 -1.03
N ALA A 104 15.07 7.24 -0.52
CA ALA A 104 15.44 5.97 -1.12
C ALA A 104 14.24 5.02 -1.20
N LEU A 105 13.50 4.86 -0.09
CA LEU A 105 12.31 4.01 -0.03
C LEU A 105 11.24 4.48 -1.01
N THR A 106 10.99 5.80 -1.08
CA THR A 106 10.01 6.38 -2.03
C THR A 106 10.41 6.15 -3.48
N GLU A 107 11.70 6.24 -3.80
CA GLU A 107 12.19 6.03 -5.16
C GLU A 107 12.13 4.55 -5.56
N THR A 108 12.64 3.65 -4.72
CA THR A 108 12.54 2.19 -4.91
C THR A 108 11.09 1.78 -5.08
N TYR A 109 10.20 2.34 -4.25
CA TYR A 109 8.78 2.11 -4.31
C TYR A 109 8.13 2.57 -5.62
N ARG A 110 8.45 3.79 -6.09
CA ARG A 110 7.95 4.28 -7.38
C ARG A 110 8.41 3.41 -8.54
N ARG A 111 9.68 2.98 -8.52
CA ARG A 111 10.21 2.06 -9.53
C ARG A 111 9.46 0.73 -9.49
N TYR A 112 9.23 0.18 -8.31
CA TYR A 112 8.55 -1.09 -8.14
C TYR A 112 7.10 -1.07 -8.64
N ILE A 113 6.35 -0.01 -8.35
CA ILE A 113 4.99 0.16 -8.92
C ILE A 113 5.06 0.28 -10.44
N ALA A 114 5.97 1.11 -10.96
CA ALA A 114 6.09 1.30 -12.40
C ALA A 114 6.42 -0.02 -13.12
N ASP A 115 7.30 -0.83 -12.54
CA ASP A 115 7.67 -2.14 -13.08
C ASP A 115 6.51 -3.14 -12.98
N MET A 116 5.78 -3.16 -11.87
CA MET A 116 4.55 -3.97 -11.73
C MET A 116 3.50 -3.57 -12.75
N ASP A 117 3.25 -2.27 -12.92
CA ASP A 117 2.28 -1.74 -13.89
C ASP A 117 2.67 -2.14 -15.31
N ASP A 118 3.95 -2.01 -15.68
CA ASP A 118 4.44 -2.38 -17.01
C ASP A 118 4.34 -3.90 -17.25
N GLN A 119 4.65 -4.73 -16.25
CA GLN A 119 4.50 -6.18 -16.34
C GLN A 119 3.02 -6.59 -16.43
N LEU A 120 2.16 -6.02 -15.59
CA LEU A 120 0.72 -6.27 -15.62
C LEU A 120 0.13 -5.85 -16.97
N ASP A 121 0.49 -4.66 -17.47
CA ASP A 121 0.03 -4.17 -18.76
C ASP A 121 0.50 -5.09 -19.90
N LYS A 122 1.75 -5.53 -19.89
CA LYS A 122 2.28 -6.50 -20.87
C LYS A 122 1.55 -7.85 -20.82
N LEU A 123 1.37 -8.41 -19.62
CA LEU A 123 0.73 -9.72 -19.47
C LEU A 123 -0.77 -9.66 -19.79
N CYS A 124 -1.47 -8.60 -19.36
CA CYS A 124 -2.86 -8.32 -19.72
C CYS A 124 -3.02 -8.20 -21.24
N LYS A 125 -2.28 -7.25 -21.84
CA LYS A 125 -2.41 -6.95 -23.27
C LYS A 125 -1.99 -8.12 -24.13
N SER A 126 -1.03 -8.93 -23.72
CA SER A 126 -0.64 -10.10 -24.48
C SER A 126 -1.70 -11.19 -24.37
N ASN A 127 -1.98 -11.67 -23.15
CA ASN A 127 -2.72 -12.92 -23.00
C ASN A 127 -4.24 -12.75 -23.18
N VAL A 128 -4.83 -11.68 -22.62
CA VAL A 128 -6.27 -11.44 -22.72
C VAL A 128 -6.64 -11.05 -24.15
N PHE A 129 -5.86 -10.17 -24.79
CA PHE A 129 -6.12 -9.77 -26.17
C PHE A 129 -5.97 -10.93 -27.15
N MET A 130 -4.92 -11.77 -26.99
CA MET A 130 -4.75 -12.95 -27.82
C MET A 130 -5.92 -13.93 -27.66
N ALA A 131 -6.36 -14.18 -26.42
CA ALA A 131 -7.51 -15.03 -26.16
C ALA A 131 -8.79 -14.43 -26.76
N GLN A 132 -9.04 -13.14 -26.56
CA GLN A 132 -10.20 -12.44 -27.09
C GLN A 132 -10.26 -12.49 -28.62
N ASN A 133 -9.14 -12.21 -29.30
CA ASN A 133 -9.07 -12.27 -30.75
C ASN A 133 -9.31 -13.70 -31.25
N ALA A 134 -8.76 -14.71 -30.57
CA ALA A 134 -9.00 -16.11 -30.90
C ALA A 134 -10.49 -16.45 -30.74
N PHE A 135 -11.14 -16.06 -29.63
CA PHE A 135 -12.59 -16.29 -29.45
C PHE A 135 -13.44 -15.56 -30.49
N GLU A 136 -13.11 -14.32 -30.85
CA GLU A 136 -13.82 -13.56 -31.87
C GLU A 136 -13.60 -14.12 -33.28
N GLU A 137 -12.42 -14.68 -33.58
CA GLU A 137 -12.18 -15.44 -34.80
C GLU A 137 -13.05 -16.70 -34.85
N ARG A 138 -13.01 -17.55 -33.82
CA ARG A 138 -13.82 -18.79 -33.77
C ARG A 138 -15.32 -18.52 -33.84
N LYS A 139 -15.79 -17.44 -33.22
CA LYS A 139 -17.18 -16.98 -33.32
C LYS A 139 -17.58 -16.63 -34.76
N ARG A 140 -16.73 -15.86 -35.46
CA ARG A 140 -16.97 -15.48 -36.86
C ARG A 140 -16.95 -16.68 -37.80
N ASP A 141 -16.04 -17.61 -37.57
CA ASP A 141 -15.93 -18.84 -38.37
C ASP A 141 -17.17 -19.70 -38.19
N PHE A 142 -17.60 -19.92 -36.94
CA PHE A 142 -18.80 -20.72 -36.66
C PHE A 142 -20.07 -20.07 -37.22
N ALA A 143 -20.25 -18.76 -37.09
CA ALA A 143 -21.37 -18.04 -37.70
C ALA A 143 -21.36 -18.15 -39.24
N THR A 144 -20.18 -18.18 -39.86
CA THR A 144 -20.05 -18.37 -41.31
C THR A 144 -20.36 -19.80 -41.73
N PHE A 145 -19.93 -20.79 -40.95
CA PHE A 145 -20.31 -22.18 -41.12
C PHE A 145 -21.83 -22.37 -41.08
N LEU A 146 -22.52 -21.87 -40.03
CA LEU A 146 -23.97 -22.00 -39.88
C LEU A 146 -24.72 -21.40 -41.08
N ARG A 147 -24.29 -20.23 -41.56
CA ARG A 147 -24.88 -19.56 -42.73
C ARG A 147 -24.70 -20.37 -44.01
N ARG A 148 -23.51 -20.92 -44.24
CA ARG A 148 -23.22 -21.75 -45.42
C ARG A 148 -23.99 -23.05 -45.39
N LEU A 149 -24.05 -23.72 -44.24
CA LEU A 149 -24.82 -24.94 -44.07
C LEU A 149 -26.31 -24.68 -44.30
N ALA A 150 -26.85 -23.56 -43.81
CA ALA A 150 -28.24 -23.17 -44.06
C ALA A 150 -28.52 -22.88 -45.55
N ALA A 151 -27.55 -22.32 -46.29
CA ALA A 151 -27.67 -22.13 -47.74
C ALA A 151 -27.65 -23.48 -48.47
N GLN A 152 -26.71 -24.36 -48.15
CA GLN A 152 -26.62 -25.70 -48.74
C GLN A 152 -27.91 -26.52 -48.51
N LEU A 153 -28.47 -26.49 -47.29
CA LEU A 153 -29.73 -27.19 -47.00
C LEU A 153 -30.94 -26.61 -47.74
N ARG A 154 -30.94 -25.30 -48.04
CA ARG A 154 -31.97 -24.68 -48.88
C ARG A 154 -31.84 -25.10 -50.34
N ASP A 155 -30.62 -25.11 -50.87
CA ASP A 155 -30.36 -25.41 -52.27
C ASP A 155 -30.56 -26.90 -52.60
N CYS A 156 -30.31 -27.79 -51.64
CA CYS A 156 -30.47 -29.23 -51.80
C CYS A 156 -31.92 -29.74 -51.64
N ALA A 157 -32.90 -28.83 -51.45
CA ALA A 157 -34.34 -29.07 -51.51
C ALA A 157 -34.80 -30.49 -51.07
N CYS A 158 -34.38 -30.94 -49.89
CA CYS A 158 -34.88 -32.12 -49.15
C CYS A 158 -34.94 -33.49 -49.86
N GLU A 159 -34.55 -33.64 -51.14
CA GLU A 159 -34.77 -34.88 -51.90
C GLU A 159 -33.95 -36.10 -51.41
N GLY A 160 -33.04 -35.92 -50.45
CA GLY A 160 -32.22 -37.00 -49.88
C GLY A 160 -32.09 -37.02 -48.36
N VAL A 161 -32.81 -36.16 -47.61
CA VAL A 161 -32.75 -36.19 -46.13
C VAL A 161 -33.90 -37.05 -45.61
N GLU A 162 -33.59 -38.26 -45.15
CA GLU A 162 -34.60 -39.25 -44.72
C GLU A 162 -35.49 -38.74 -43.58
N ASP A 163 -34.93 -37.96 -42.64
CA ASP A 163 -35.72 -37.31 -41.58
C ASP A 163 -35.15 -35.91 -41.20
N PRO A 164 -35.82 -34.80 -41.57
CA PRO A 164 -35.38 -33.46 -41.21
C PRO A 164 -35.42 -33.19 -39.69
N ARG A 165 -36.25 -33.92 -38.93
CA ARG A 165 -36.33 -33.77 -37.47
C ARG A 165 -35.12 -34.37 -36.78
N GLU A 166 -34.64 -35.53 -37.25
CA GLU A 166 -33.40 -36.11 -36.75
C GLU A 166 -32.21 -35.20 -37.06
N LEU A 167 -32.14 -34.65 -38.27
CA LEU A 167 -31.10 -33.68 -38.64
C LEU A 167 -31.13 -32.45 -37.71
N ALA A 168 -32.33 -31.87 -37.48
CA ALA A 168 -32.48 -30.74 -36.58
C ALA A 168 -32.10 -31.08 -35.14
N ALA A 169 -32.39 -32.30 -34.66
CA ALA A 169 -32.00 -32.77 -33.33
C ALA A 169 -30.47 -32.87 -33.18
N GLU A 170 -29.79 -33.46 -34.17
CA GLU A 170 -28.33 -33.57 -34.16
C GLU A 170 -27.64 -32.20 -34.30
N LEU A 171 -28.19 -31.31 -35.13
CA LEU A 171 -27.71 -29.92 -35.22
C LEU A 171 -27.88 -29.16 -33.90
N LYS A 172 -29.01 -29.32 -33.20
CA LYS A 172 -29.22 -28.71 -31.88
C LYS A 172 -28.15 -29.18 -30.88
N THR A 173 -27.84 -30.47 -30.88
CA THR A 173 -26.80 -31.03 -30.00
C THR A 173 -25.43 -30.43 -30.33
N PHE A 174 -25.06 -30.38 -31.61
CA PHE A 174 -23.78 -29.82 -32.05
C PHE A 174 -23.65 -28.32 -31.69
N ILE A 175 -24.69 -27.52 -31.97
CA ILE A 175 -24.73 -26.08 -31.67
C ILE A 175 -24.69 -25.85 -30.16
N ARG A 176 -25.44 -26.65 -29.39
CA ARG A 176 -25.43 -26.57 -27.92
C ARG A 176 -24.05 -26.84 -27.37
N GLN A 177 -23.38 -27.90 -27.82
CA GLN A 177 -22.01 -28.19 -27.42
C GLN A 177 -21.10 -27.00 -27.74
N TRP A 178 -21.12 -26.46 -28.97
CA TRP A 178 -20.31 -25.29 -29.31
C TRP A 178 -20.58 -24.09 -28.40
N LEU A 179 -21.85 -23.77 -28.12
CA LEU A 179 -22.24 -22.65 -27.25
C LEU A 179 -21.84 -22.88 -25.79
N GLU A 180 -21.91 -24.11 -25.29
CA GLU A 180 -21.45 -24.47 -23.96
C GLU A 180 -19.93 -24.26 -23.82
N ILE A 181 -19.14 -24.76 -24.78
CA ILE A 181 -17.67 -24.56 -24.80
C ILE A 181 -17.35 -23.07 -24.92
N TYR A 182 -18.03 -22.35 -25.82
CA TYR A 182 -17.83 -20.92 -25.98
C TYR A 182 -18.23 -20.14 -24.73
N GLY A 183 -19.28 -20.57 -24.04
CA GLY A 183 -19.72 -20.02 -22.77
C GLY A 183 -18.65 -20.09 -21.67
N GLU A 184 -17.79 -21.11 -21.68
CA GLU A 184 -16.64 -21.19 -20.76
C GLU A 184 -15.65 -20.02 -20.90
N ALA A 185 -15.63 -19.37 -22.08
CA ALA A 185 -14.82 -18.17 -22.34
C ALA A 185 -15.36 -16.92 -21.61
N SER A 186 -16.58 -16.96 -21.06
CA SER A 186 -17.10 -15.89 -20.22
C SER A 186 -16.40 -15.91 -18.86
N VAL A 187 -15.86 -14.75 -18.47
CA VAL A 187 -15.31 -14.51 -17.12
C VAL A 187 -16.44 -14.53 -16.08
N ASP A 188 -17.61 -14.04 -16.46
CA ASP A 188 -18.76 -13.89 -15.59
C ASP A 188 -19.58 -15.18 -15.54
N VAL A 189 -19.63 -15.80 -14.35
CA VAL A 189 -20.30 -17.09 -14.07
C VAL A 189 -21.80 -16.99 -14.35
N GLU A 190 -22.44 -15.86 -14.03
CA GLU A 190 -23.86 -15.66 -14.29
C GLU A 190 -24.13 -15.59 -15.79
N ARG A 191 -23.26 -14.89 -16.53
CA ARG A 191 -23.34 -14.84 -18.00
C ARG A 191 -22.98 -16.16 -18.67
N ARG A 192 -22.26 -17.09 -18.03
CA ARG A 192 -22.10 -18.45 -18.57
C ARG A 192 -23.45 -19.14 -18.76
N LEU A 193 -24.42 -18.85 -17.91
CA LEU A 193 -25.76 -19.43 -17.98
C LEU A 193 -26.61 -18.81 -19.09
N GLU A 194 -26.30 -17.57 -19.50
CA GLU A 194 -26.99 -16.85 -20.58
C GLU A 194 -26.59 -17.33 -21.99
N ALA A 195 -25.43 -17.98 -22.13
CA ALA A 195 -24.96 -18.56 -23.40
C ALA A 195 -25.72 -19.83 -23.82
N LYS A 196 -26.98 -19.99 -23.40
CA LYS A 196 -27.85 -21.09 -23.82
C LYS A 196 -28.64 -20.67 -25.06
N LEU A 197 -28.85 -21.63 -25.96
CA LEU A 197 -29.76 -21.43 -27.08
C LEU A 197 -31.14 -21.04 -26.51
N PRO A 198 -31.77 -19.94 -26.96
CA PRO A 198 -33.08 -19.54 -26.47
C PRO A 198 -34.07 -20.69 -26.60
N GLU A 199 -34.96 -20.88 -25.61
CA GLU A 199 -35.97 -21.95 -25.65
C GLU A 199 -36.79 -21.94 -26.94
N ALA A 200 -37.04 -20.75 -27.51
CA ALA A 200 -37.71 -20.59 -28.79
C ALA A 200 -36.95 -21.28 -29.94
N ALA A 201 -35.62 -21.16 -29.98
CA ALA A 201 -34.79 -21.80 -30.99
C ALA A 201 -34.71 -23.31 -30.80
N LEU A 202 -34.77 -23.80 -29.55
CA LEU A 202 -34.82 -25.24 -29.25
C LEU A 202 -36.12 -25.91 -29.73
N ARG A 203 -37.20 -25.15 -29.91
CA ARG A 203 -38.49 -25.66 -30.42
C ARG A 203 -38.58 -25.71 -31.95
N LEU A 204 -37.62 -25.14 -32.68
CA LEU A 204 -37.62 -25.16 -34.14
C LEU A 204 -37.34 -26.57 -34.66
N GLU A 205 -38.28 -27.15 -35.43
CA GLU A 205 -38.08 -28.44 -36.10
C GLU A 205 -37.41 -28.29 -37.48
N ASP A 206 -37.54 -27.12 -38.11
CA ASP A 206 -36.89 -26.82 -39.38
C ASP A 206 -35.38 -26.56 -39.17
N PRO A 207 -34.48 -27.37 -39.78
CA PRO A 207 -33.05 -27.17 -39.66
C PRO A 207 -32.57 -25.81 -40.20
N VAL A 208 -33.23 -25.24 -41.23
CA VAL A 208 -32.82 -23.96 -41.80
C VAL A 208 -33.17 -22.80 -40.86
N ALA A 209 -34.38 -22.79 -40.30
CA ALA A 209 -34.78 -21.83 -39.27
C ALA A 209 -33.89 -21.94 -38.01
N LEU A 210 -33.58 -23.17 -37.58
CA LEU A 210 -32.67 -23.41 -36.46
C LEU A 210 -31.28 -22.82 -36.70
N LEU A 211 -30.66 -23.08 -37.85
CA LEU A 211 -29.33 -22.55 -38.20
C LEU A 211 -29.33 -21.02 -38.28
N THR A 212 -30.37 -20.44 -38.86
CA THR A 212 -30.52 -18.97 -38.95
C THR A 212 -30.67 -18.35 -37.56
N SER A 213 -31.48 -18.96 -36.68
CA SER A 213 -31.62 -18.53 -35.29
C SER A 213 -30.31 -18.68 -34.51
N ALA A 214 -29.60 -19.79 -34.69
CA ALA A 214 -28.31 -20.02 -34.04
C ALA A 214 -27.24 -19.02 -34.51
N GLU A 215 -27.20 -18.66 -35.79
CA GLU A 215 -26.30 -17.63 -36.32
C GLU A 215 -26.56 -16.26 -35.64
N LEU A 216 -27.83 -15.89 -35.45
CA LEU A 216 -28.19 -14.66 -34.74
C LEU A 216 -27.74 -14.69 -33.28
N VAL A 217 -27.93 -15.83 -32.59
CA VAL A 217 -27.46 -16.01 -31.22
C VAL A 217 -25.94 -15.89 -31.15
N VAL A 218 -25.20 -16.62 -31.99
CA VAL A 218 -23.73 -16.59 -32.03
C VAL A 218 -23.20 -15.17 -32.29
N ARG A 219 -23.88 -14.38 -33.14
CA ARG A 219 -23.52 -12.97 -33.36
C ARG A 219 -23.85 -12.07 -32.17
N ALA A 220 -24.94 -12.35 -31.47
CA ALA A 220 -25.38 -11.56 -30.31
C ALA A 220 -24.56 -11.84 -29.05
N VAL A 221 -23.97 -13.04 -28.93
CA VAL A 221 -23.06 -13.39 -27.84
C VAL A 221 -21.84 -12.45 -27.89
N LYS A 222 -21.80 -11.53 -26.93
CA LYS A 222 -20.63 -10.69 -26.66
C LYS A 222 -19.66 -11.46 -25.79
N THR A 223 -18.39 -11.45 -26.16
CA THR A 223 -17.32 -11.85 -25.26
C THR A 223 -17.27 -10.85 -24.11
N SER A 224 -17.74 -11.26 -22.94
CA SER A 224 -17.79 -10.43 -21.72
C SER A 224 -16.39 -10.03 -21.22
N VAL A 225 -15.35 -10.69 -21.75
CA VAL A 225 -13.92 -10.50 -21.43
C VAL A 225 -13.51 -9.02 -21.44
N GLY A 226 -14.01 -8.22 -22.38
CA GLY A 226 -13.60 -6.81 -22.49
C GLY A 226 -14.26 -5.85 -21.49
N ALA A 227 -15.46 -6.16 -21.00
CA ALA A 227 -16.25 -5.21 -20.21
C ALA A 227 -15.77 -5.09 -18.76
N SER A 228 -15.42 -6.21 -18.13
CA SER A 228 -14.88 -6.20 -16.75
C SER A 228 -13.50 -5.54 -16.71
N TYR A 229 -12.67 -5.80 -17.71
CA TYR A 229 -11.32 -5.24 -17.82
C TYR A 229 -11.32 -3.70 -17.88
N THR A 230 -12.25 -3.09 -18.63
CA THR A 230 -12.35 -1.61 -18.69
C THR A 230 -12.77 -0.97 -17.37
N SER A 231 -13.43 -1.72 -16.48
CA SER A 231 -13.78 -1.23 -15.15
C SER A 231 -12.56 -1.23 -14.22
N ASP A 232 -11.77 -2.30 -14.23
CA ASP A 232 -10.64 -2.47 -13.30
C ASP A 232 -9.45 -1.56 -13.68
N THR A 233 -9.19 -1.41 -14.97
CA THR A 233 -8.22 -0.42 -15.48
C THR A 233 -8.59 1.02 -15.11
N GLN A 234 -9.88 1.36 -15.06
CA GLN A 234 -10.32 2.66 -14.55
C GLN A 234 -10.09 2.83 -13.04
N VAL A 235 -10.14 1.75 -12.26
CA VAL A 235 -9.83 1.81 -10.82
C VAL A 235 -8.32 2.07 -10.63
N LEU A 236 -7.48 1.39 -11.39
CA LEU A 236 -6.03 1.61 -11.37
C LEU A 236 -5.64 3.01 -11.87
N GLU A 237 -6.25 3.51 -12.94
CA GLU A 237 -6.05 4.89 -13.39
C GLU A 237 -6.47 5.91 -12.33
N ARG A 238 -7.57 5.67 -11.62
CA ARG A 238 -7.98 6.55 -10.51
C ARG A 238 -6.98 6.54 -9.36
N LEU A 239 -6.42 5.38 -9.01
CA LEU A 239 -5.39 5.28 -7.98
C LEU A 239 -4.09 5.97 -8.42
N ARG A 240 -3.70 5.82 -9.69
CA ARG A 240 -2.55 6.50 -10.30
C ARG A 240 -2.69 8.03 -10.29
N ASP A 241 -3.90 8.51 -10.58
CA ASP A 241 -4.20 9.94 -10.60
C ASP A 241 -4.44 10.52 -9.20
N THR A 242 -4.51 9.70 -8.16
CA THR A 242 -4.63 10.18 -6.78
C THR A 242 -3.24 10.64 -6.29
N PRO A 243 -2.98 11.95 -6.15
CA PRO A 243 -1.67 12.41 -5.72
C PRO A 243 -1.39 11.93 -4.30
N ALA A 244 -0.17 11.40 -4.08
CA ALA A 244 0.32 10.83 -2.82
C ALA A 244 0.39 11.79 -1.60
N SER A 245 -0.29 12.94 -1.64
CA SER A 245 -0.14 14.03 -0.67
C SER A 245 -1.34 14.29 0.25
N GLU A 246 -2.44 13.56 0.17
CA GLU A 246 -3.54 13.70 1.15
C GLU A 246 -4.04 12.36 1.69
N PRO A 247 -3.65 11.96 2.92
CA PRO A 247 -4.37 10.94 3.67
C PRO A 247 -5.65 11.56 4.22
N SER A 248 -6.75 11.48 3.45
CA SER A 248 -8.07 11.67 4.04
C SER A 248 -8.41 10.43 4.86
N SER A 249 -8.18 10.51 6.17
CA SER A 249 -8.48 9.49 7.19
C SER A 249 -9.96 9.07 7.28
N ALA A 250 -10.81 9.46 6.33
CA ALA A 250 -12.26 9.27 6.39
C ALA A 250 -12.85 8.52 5.18
N LEU A 251 -12.04 7.85 4.35
CA LEU A 251 -12.52 7.34 3.06
C LEU A 251 -12.39 5.83 2.86
N VAL A 252 -12.90 5.05 3.81
CA VAL A 252 -13.60 3.77 3.59
C VAL A 252 -14.61 3.65 4.75
N PRO A 253 -15.95 3.63 4.57
CA PRO A 253 -16.65 2.82 3.57
C PRO A 253 -17.85 3.54 2.90
N HIS A 254 -17.82 3.70 1.58
CA HIS A 254 -18.98 3.55 0.67
C HIS A 254 -18.62 4.11 -0.71
N LEU A 255 -18.47 3.21 -1.66
CA LEU A 255 -18.48 3.51 -3.08
C LEU A 255 -19.90 3.97 -3.47
N SER A 256 -20.12 5.29 -3.54
CA SER A 256 -21.21 5.90 -4.32
C SER A 256 -20.90 7.38 -4.61
N GLY A 257 -20.52 7.62 -5.86
CA GLY A 257 -20.54 8.88 -6.62
C GLY A 257 -20.63 10.24 -5.91
N ARG A 258 -19.54 11.01 -5.99
CA ARG A 258 -19.62 12.47 -6.23
C ARG A 258 -18.29 13.04 -6.74
N ARG A 259 -18.32 13.64 -7.94
CA ARG A 259 -17.23 14.45 -8.51
C ARG A 259 -17.16 15.79 -7.79
N LEU A 260 -15.98 16.22 -7.32
CA LEU A 260 -15.71 17.64 -7.03
C LEU A 260 -14.26 18.04 -7.37
N SER A 261 -14.17 18.94 -8.36
CA SER A 261 -13.28 20.11 -8.49
C SER A 261 -12.26 20.34 -7.35
N GLY A 262 -11.01 19.90 -7.54
CA GLY A 262 -9.90 20.09 -6.59
C GLY A 262 -8.58 20.64 -7.17
N GLU A 263 -8.49 20.94 -8.46
CA GLU A 263 -7.18 21.26 -9.09
C GLU A 263 -6.64 22.66 -8.76
N ARG A 264 -7.47 23.62 -8.34
CA ARG A 264 -7.00 25.01 -8.08
C ARG A 264 -6.29 25.22 -6.74
N ARG A 265 -6.38 24.31 -5.77
CA ARG A 265 -5.71 24.45 -4.46
C ARG A 265 -4.32 23.80 -4.38
N LEU A 266 -3.98 22.91 -5.32
CA LEU A 266 -2.71 22.17 -5.34
C LEU A 266 -1.55 22.97 -5.95
N SER A 267 -1.82 23.88 -6.89
CA SER A 267 -0.79 24.73 -7.50
C SER A 267 -0.28 25.83 -6.57
N GLU A 268 -1.12 26.32 -5.66
CA GLU A 268 -0.78 27.34 -4.66
C GLU A 268 0.08 26.75 -3.53
N ARG A 269 -0.13 25.48 -3.17
CA ARG A 269 0.65 24.76 -2.14
C ARG A 269 1.98 24.17 -2.64
N ARG A 270 2.09 23.85 -3.94
CA ARG A 270 3.39 23.50 -4.57
C ARG A 270 4.31 24.73 -4.71
N ARG A 271 3.74 25.93 -4.90
CA ARG A 271 4.52 27.18 -4.85
C ARG A 271 5.08 27.43 -3.44
N SER A 272 4.30 27.22 -2.38
CA SER A 272 4.80 27.40 -1.01
C SER A 272 5.92 26.44 -0.62
N HIS A 273 5.88 25.16 -1.01
CA HIS A 273 6.96 24.21 -0.71
C HIS A 273 8.27 24.48 -1.47
N ALA A 274 8.18 24.93 -2.73
CA ALA A 274 9.36 25.30 -3.52
C ALA A 274 9.99 26.62 -3.03
N GLU A 275 9.16 27.53 -2.51
CA GLU A 275 9.58 28.81 -1.94
C GLU A 275 10.21 28.64 -0.55
N VAL A 276 9.68 27.75 0.30
CA VAL A 276 10.31 27.34 1.57
C VAL A 276 11.68 26.68 1.33
N ARG A 277 11.82 25.86 0.27
CA ARG A 277 13.11 25.24 -0.09
C ARG A 277 14.14 26.22 -0.67
N ARG A 278 13.71 27.30 -1.34
CA ARG A 278 14.61 28.37 -1.78
C ARG A 278 15.03 29.28 -0.62
N SER A 279 14.12 29.53 0.33
CA SER A 279 14.41 30.31 1.54
C SER A 279 15.38 29.62 2.50
N LEU A 280 15.61 28.31 2.36
CA LEU A 280 16.55 27.53 3.17
C LEU A 280 17.97 27.42 2.58
N ARG A 281 18.22 27.91 1.35
CA ARG A 281 19.55 27.83 0.71
C ARG A 281 20.42 29.08 0.87
N ASP A 282 19.85 30.19 1.33
CA ASP A 282 20.61 31.37 1.69
C ASP A 282 20.93 31.34 3.20
N LEU A 283 22.22 31.49 3.52
CA LEU A 283 22.92 31.27 4.79
C LEU A 283 22.40 32.08 6.01
N PRO A 284 22.86 31.78 7.25
CA PRO A 284 22.07 31.75 8.47
C PRO A 284 21.95 33.14 9.09
N GLN A 285 20.85 33.83 8.80
CA GLN A 285 20.29 34.68 9.84
C GLN A 285 19.53 33.77 10.77
N VAL A 286 19.95 33.73 12.03
CA VAL A 286 19.17 33.23 13.17
C VAL A 286 17.97 34.16 13.34
N ALA A 287 17.09 34.19 12.34
CA ALA A 287 15.82 34.87 12.42
C ALA A 287 14.95 33.96 13.26
N MET A 288 14.66 34.38 14.49
CA MET A 288 13.69 33.70 15.35
C MET A 288 12.32 33.81 14.69
N ALA A 289 11.91 32.81 13.90
CA ALA A 289 10.64 32.87 13.18
C ALA A 289 9.43 32.97 14.12
N TRP A 290 9.63 32.60 15.39
CA TRP A 290 8.66 32.71 16.46
C TRP A 290 8.65 34.07 17.16
N PHE A 291 9.65 34.94 16.96
CA PHE A 291 9.76 36.25 17.61
C PHE A 291 9.96 37.35 16.57
N GLU A 292 8.94 38.18 16.39
CA GLU A 292 9.00 39.37 15.55
C GLU A 292 9.00 40.62 16.45
N CYS A 293 10.08 41.38 16.44
CA CYS A 293 10.11 42.69 17.11
C CYS A 293 9.29 43.67 16.26
N CYS A 294 8.16 44.14 16.78
CA CYS A 294 7.31 45.09 16.05
C CYS A 294 7.85 46.50 16.30
N VAL A 295 8.30 47.17 15.23
CA VAL A 295 8.49 48.64 15.25
C VAL A 295 7.12 49.26 15.51
N PRO A 296 7.00 50.30 16.37
CA PRO A 296 5.71 50.87 16.76
C PRO A 296 5.01 51.59 15.60
N GLN A 297 4.37 50.81 14.72
CA GLN A 297 3.30 51.25 13.83
C GLN A 297 2.06 50.47 14.23
N CYS A 298 1.27 51.12 15.08
CA CYS A 298 0.01 50.62 15.62
C CYS A 298 -0.99 50.34 14.49
N PHE A 299 -1.42 49.09 14.32
CA PHE A 299 -2.82 48.76 14.01
C PHE A 299 -3.14 47.36 14.56
N ALA A 300 -4.02 47.32 15.55
CA ALA A 300 -4.48 46.09 16.20
C ALA A 300 -5.45 45.35 15.27
N HIS A 301 -4.94 44.38 14.52
CA HIS A 301 -5.77 43.39 13.83
C HIS A 301 -5.95 42.18 14.75
N LEU A 302 -7.10 42.07 15.40
CA LEU A 302 -7.53 40.83 16.07
C LEU A 302 -7.89 39.80 14.98
N ALA A 303 -6.88 39.09 14.44
CA ALA A 303 -7.09 37.96 13.56
C ALA A 303 -7.21 36.69 14.41
N GLY A 304 -8.42 36.16 14.49
CA GLY A 304 -8.83 35.09 15.40
C GLY A 304 -8.47 33.66 14.96
N SER A 305 -7.19 33.35 14.73
CA SER A 305 -6.79 31.94 14.59
C SER A 305 -5.47 31.62 15.27
N SER A 306 -5.56 30.71 16.26
CA SER A 306 -4.52 29.84 16.80
C SER A 306 -3.16 30.50 17.11
N SER A 307 -3.02 30.94 18.37
CA SER A 307 -1.76 30.89 19.14
C SER A 307 -0.69 31.96 18.85
N GLU A 308 -1.08 33.18 18.48
CA GLU A 308 -0.17 34.34 18.48
C GLU A 308 -0.40 35.20 19.73
N LEU A 309 0.68 35.53 20.44
CA LEU A 309 0.69 36.53 21.51
C LEU A 309 1.32 37.81 20.95
N SER A 310 0.55 38.88 20.84
CA SER A 310 1.06 40.20 20.48
C SER A 310 1.14 41.11 21.69
N CYS A 311 2.33 41.64 21.93
CA CYS A 311 2.63 42.73 22.86
C CYS A 311 2.92 44.02 22.05
N LEU A 312 2.89 45.19 22.69
CA LEU A 312 3.17 46.48 22.02
C LEU A 312 4.54 46.56 21.34
N LEU A 313 5.48 45.69 21.74
CA LEU A 313 6.87 45.68 21.28
C LEU A 313 7.23 44.40 20.48
N CYS A 314 6.37 43.38 20.47
CA CYS A 314 6.75 42.04 20.08
C CYS A 314 5.55 41.20 19.66
N ARG A 315 5.70 40.40 18.62
CA ARG A 315 4.77 39.31 18.28
C ARG A 315 5.48 37.98 18.50
N VAL A 316 4.87 37.12 19.31
CA VAL A 316 5.37 35.80 19.66
C VAL A 316 4.41 34.74 19.12
N LYS A 317 4.91 33.88 18.23
CA LYS A 317 4.16 32.70 17.74
C LYS A 317 4.41 31.53 18.68
N LEU A 318 3.35 30.97 19.24
CA LEU A 318 3.45 29.82 20.13
C LEU A 318 3.54 28.52 19.32
N LEU A 319 4.76 28.00 19.16
CA LEU A 319 5.05 26.74 18.45
C LEU A 319 4.46 25.48 19.13
N GLY A 320 4.26 25.50 20.45
CA GLY A 320 3.73 24.35 21.19
C GLY A 320 3.68 24.56 22.70
N ARG A 321 3.18 23.56 23.43
CA ARG A 321 3.05 23.61 24.91
C ARG A 321 4.41 23.74 25.60
N GLU A 322 5.43 23.03 25.12
CA GLU A 322 6.80 23.11 25.64
C GLU A 322 7.40 24.52 25.44
N HIS A 323 7.12 25.15 24.30
CA HIS A 323 7.53 26.54 24.02
C HIS A 323 6.89 27.53 24.99
N VAL A 324 5.57 27.40 25.23
CA VAL A 324 4.83 28.23 26.19
C VAL A 324 5.43 28.09 27.60
N LEU A 325 5.75 26.86 28.03
CA LEU A 325 6.34 26.63 29.35
C LEU A 325 7.74 27.25 29.47
N LEU A 326 8.58 27.17 28.43
CA LEU A 326 9.90 27.78 28.41
C LEU A 326 9.84 29.31 28.38
N LEU A 327 8.89 29.88 27.62
CA LEU A 327 8.64 31.33 27.60
C LEU A 327 8.17 31.83 28.96
N LEU A 328 7.24 31.09 29.59
CA LEU A 328 6.77 31.40 30.93
C LEU A 328 7.91 31.30 31.94
N ALA A 329 8.76 30.28 31.84
CA ALA A 329 9.94 30.14 32.70
C ALA A 329 10.90 31.32 32.53
N ALA A 330 11.23 31.71 31.30
CA ALA A 330 12.08 32.86 31.05
C ALA A 330 11.47 34.16 31.60
N ALA A 331 10.15 34.35 31.45
CA ALA A 331 9.44 35.52 31.99
C ALA A 331 9.45 35.56 33.53
N VAL A 332 9.21 34.43 34.19
CA VAL A 332 9.27 34.31 35.65
C VAL A 332 10.69 34.55 36.15
N GLY A 333 11.70 33.94 35.50
CA GLY A 333 13.10 34.17 35.82
C GLY A 333 13.51 35.64 35.71
N LEU A 334 13.05 36.35 34.66
CA LEU A 334 13.29 37.79 34.51
C LEU A 334 12.61 38.60 35.63
N CYS A 335 11.37 38.24 36.01
CA CYS A 335 10.67 38.88 37.13
C CYS A 335 11.43 38.68 38.46
N LEU A 336 11.96 37.48 38.70
CA LEU A 336 12.79 37.18 39.86
C LEU A 336 14.07 38.03 39.88
N ILE A 337 14.77 38.16 38.74
CA ILE A 337 15.94 39.05 38.63
C ILE A 337 15.57 40.49 39.00
N VAL A 338 14.45 41.02 38.48
CA VAL A 338 14.00 42.39 38.77
C VAL A 338 13.67 42.56 40.24
N ILE A 339 12.93 41.62 40.84
CA ILE A 339 12.57 41.68 42.26
C ILE A 339 13.83 41.67 43.13
N THR A 340 14.77 40.76 42.86
CA THR A 340 16.04 40.65 43.60
C THR A 340 16.95 41.87 43.40
N ALA A 341 16.92 42.50 42.22
CA ALA A 341 17.69 43.71 41.93
C ALA A 341 17.10 44.97 42.59
N VAL A 342 15.77 45.12 42.54
CA VAL A 342 15.06 46.35 42.94
C VAL A 342 14.85 46.40 44.45
N PHE A 343 14.62 45.27 45.11
CA PHE A 343 14.33 45.21 46.54
C PHE A 343 15.43 45.84 47.43
N PRO A 344 16.74 45.56 47.22
CA PRO A 344 17.82 46.21 47.97
C PRO A 344 17.93 47.72 47.71
N VAL A 345 17.52 48.18 46.52
CA VAL A 345 17.60 49.59 46.10
C VAL A 345 16.47 50.42 46.70
N LEU A 346 15.26 49.84 46.81
CA LEU A 346 14.10 50.51 47.38
C LEU A 346 14.09 50.52 48.91
N SER A 347 14.90 49.67 49.55
CA SER A 347 15.01 49.64 51.01
C SER A 347 15.74 50.89 51.54
N PRO A 348 15.09 51.72 52.39
CA PRO A 348 15.68 52.97 52.88
C PRO A 348 16.81 52.77 53.92
N ASP A 349 17.04 51.54 54.39
CA ASP A 349 17.98 51.26 55.48
C ASP A 349 19.45 51.27 54.97
N LYS A 350 20.30 52.09 55.60
CA LYS A 350 21.72 52.26 55.21
C LYS A 350 22.55 50.97 55.30
N THR A 351 22.10 49.98 56.06
CA THR A 351 22.73 48.65 56.16
C THR A 351 22.67 47.88 54.84
N TRP A 352 21.69 48.16 53.97
CA TRP A 352 21.53 47.48 52.68
C TRP A 352 22.58 47.86 51.64
N ARG A 353 23.32 48.95 51.86
CA ARG A 353 24.37 49.40 50.91
C ARG A 353 25.63 48.54 50.91
N ARG A 354 25.89 47.77 51.99
CA ARG A 354 26.92 46.71 51.97
C ARG A 354 26.34 45.41 51.42
N ALA A 355 25.07 45.12 51.76
CA ALA A 355 24.34 43.97 51.21
C ALA A 355 24.12 44.05 49.69
N SER A 356 24.23 45.23 49.06
CA SER A 356 24.09 45.37 47.61
C SER A 356 25.22 44.69 46.83
N ILE A 357 26.43 44.57 47.40
CA ILE A 357 27.53 43.85 46.73
C ILE A 357 27.23 42.34 46.77
N ASP A 358 26.76 41.82 47.90
CA ASP A 358 26.39 40.41 48.05
C ASP A 358 25.18 40.06 47.17
N ALA A 359 24.19 40.95 47.07
CA ALA A 359 23.03 40.78 46.19
C ALA A 359 23.42 40.68 44.70
N VAL A 360 24.46 41.38 44.26
CA VAL A 360 24.96 41.26 42.88
C VAL A 360 25.55 39.87 42.63
N TRP A 361 26.29 39.31 43.59
CA TRP A 361 26.82 37.95 43.50
C TRP A 361 25.72 36.88 43.52
N ASP A 362 24.62 37.14 44.22
CA ASP A 362 23.46 36.25 44.26
C ASP A 362 22.62 36.31 42.98
N MET A 363 22.59 37.45 42.28
CA MET A 363 21.90 37.59 41.00
C MET A 363 22.66 36.95 39.83
N ALA A 364 23.99 36.90 39.87
CA ALA A 364 24.80 36.46 38.72
C ALA A 364 24.42 35.06 38.21
N PRO A 365 24.21 34.03 39.04
CA PRO A 365 23.79 32.71 38.58
C PRO A 365 22.39 32.69 37.96
N LEU A 366 21.44 33.47 38.50
CA LEU A 366 20.08 33.59 37.97
C LEU A 366 20.08 34.26 36.59
N VAL A 367 20.92 35.30 36.41
CA VAL A 367 21.14 35.94 35.10
C VAL A 367 21.71 34.95 34.09
N VAL A 368 22.74 34.17 34.47
CA VAL A 368 23.30 33.12 33.62
C VAL A 368 22.24 32.08 33.25
N TYR A 369 21.42 31.65 34.21
CA TYR A 369 20.34 30.69 33.99
C TYR A 369 19.27 31.21 33.01
N VAL A 370 18.85 32.48 33.15
CA VAL A 370 17.90 33.10 32.23
C VAL A 370 18.49 33.26 30.83
N ILE A 371 19.77 33.65 30.69
CA ILE A 371 20.46 33.69 29.39
C ILE A 371 20.44 32.31 28.74
N CYS A 372 20.72 31.25 29.51
CA CYS A 372 20.65 29.88 29.02
C CYS A 372 19.24 29.47 28.56
N LEU A 373 18.19 29.85 29.29
CA LEU A 373 16.80 29.62 28.87
C LEU A 373 16.47 30.36 27.58
N VAL A 374 16.97 31.59 27.41
CA VAL A 374 16.80 32.35 26.16
C VAL A 374 17.53 31.65 25.00
N VAL A 375 18.75 31.16 25.21
CA VAL A 375 19.46 30.35 24.20
C VAL A 375 18.67 29.10 23.83
N LEU A 376 18.09 28.39 24.82
CA LEU A 376 17.23 27.24 24.55
C LEU A 376 15.97 27.63 23.74
N LEU A 377 15.35 28.77 24.08
CA LEU A 377 14.22 29.32 23.34
C LEU A 377 14.58 29.66 21.89
N VAL A 378 15.76 30.22 21.64
CA VAL A 378 16.28 30.46 20.27
C VAL A 378 16.39 29.14 19.50
N HIS A 379 16.78 28.05 20.15
CA HIS A 379 16.97 26.73 19.51
C HIS A 379 15.73 25.84 19.44
N ILE A 380 14.61 26.23 20.05
CA ILE A 380 13.40 25.41 20.09
C ILE A 380 12.79 25.14 18.71
N GLU A 381 13.02 26.06 17.77
CA GLU A 381 12.59 25.90 16.37
C GLU A 381 13.24 24.69 15.73
N ARG A 382 14.54 24.46 16.00
CA ARG A 382 15.28 23.29 15.52
C ARG A 382 14.73 21.99 16.10
N ILE A 383 14.35 22.00 17.38
CA ILE A 383 13.74 20.85 18.07
C ILE A 383 12.35 20.56 17.49
N SER A 384 11.54 21.59 17.28
CA SER A 384 10.19 21.46 16.73
C SER A 384 10.23 20.90 15.31
N ALA A 385 11.14 21.41 14.47
CA ALA A 385 11.37 20.91 13.11
C ALA A 385 11.84 19.45 13.06
N LEU A 386 12.39 18.93 14.15
CA LEU A 386 12.80 17.54 14.28
C LEU A 386 11.59 16.65 14.59
N LEU A 387 10.75 17.05 15.55
CA LEU A 387 9.53 16.32 15.89
C LEU A 387 8.60 16.21 14.69
N GLU A 388 8.50 17.28 13.90
CA GLU A 388 7.76 17.27 12.64
C GLU A 388 8.34 16.24 11.64
N ALA A 389 9.67 16.18 11.48
CA ALA A 389 10.30 15.19 10.63
C ALA A 389 10.10 13.74 11.11
N GLN A 390 10.03 13.50 12.42
CA GLN A 390 9.69 12.18 12.97
C GLN A 390 8.25 11.78 12.65
N LYS A 391 7.32 12.74 12.75
CA LYS A 391 5.94 12.51 12.35
C LYS A 391 5.83 12.20 10.86
N GLU A 392 6.54 12.94 10.02
CA GLU A 392 6.61 12.67 8.57
C GLU A 392 7.16 11.27 8.28
N LEU A 393 8.17 10.81 9.02
CA LEU A 393 8.72 9.45 8.90
C LEU A 393 7.69 8.38 9.25
N GLN A 394 6.96 8.55 10.37
CA GLN A 394 5.91 7.61 10.79
C GLN A 394 4.78 7.56 9.76
N GLU A 395 4.36 8.71 9.24
CA GLU A 395 3.35 8.78 8.16
C GLU A 395 3.85 8.10 6.89
N ALA A 396 5.14 8.21 6.54
CA ALA A 396 5.73 7.51 5.40
C ALA A 396 5.74 5.99 5.59
N GLN A 397 6.06 5.50 6.79
CA GLN A 397 6.03 4.07 7.13
C GLN A 397 4.61 3.48 7.08
N GLN A 398 3.60 4.24 7.53
CA GLN A 398 2.21 3.81 7.41
C GLN A 398 1.78 3.68 5.94
N ARG A 399 2.25 4.59 5.08
CA ARG A 399 1.97 4.51 3.63
C ARG A 399 2.65 3.31 2.98
N THR A 400 3.85 2.93 3.40
CA THR A 400 4.51 1.73 2.86
C THR A 400 3.78 0.46 3.26
N ALA A 401 3.28 0.38 4.50
CA ALA A 401 2.47 -0.75 4.96
C ALA A 401 1.15 -0.86 4.17
N LEU A 402 0.46 0.27 3.94
CA LEU A 402 -0.74 0.30 3.10
C LEU A 402 -0.46 -0.28 1.72
N VAL A 403 0.64 0.11 1.08
CA VAL A 403 0.87 -0.33 -0.29
C VAL A 403 1.36 -1.78 -0.35
N ALA A 404 2.08 -2.25 0.67
CA ALA A 404 2.36 -3.67 0.81
C ALA A 404 1.05 -4.49 0.79
N SER A 405 0.01 -4.05 1.52
CA SER A 405 -1.30 -4.71 1.45
C SER A 405 -1.96 -4.61 0.07
N MET A 406 -1.91 -3.44 -0.58
CA MET A 406 -2.45 -3.29 -1.95
C MET A 406 -1.73 -4.17 -2.98
N LYS A 407 -0.42 -4.39 -2.78
CA LYS A 407 0.37 -5.30 -3.62
C LYS A 407 -0.11 -6.74 -3.48
N GLU A 408 -0.39 -7.19 -2.26
CA GLU A 408 -0.94 -8.52 -2.00
C GLU A 408 -2.29 -8.70 -2.70
N ASP A 409 -3.19 -7.72 -2.58
CA ASP A 409 -4.49 -7.73 -3.26
C ASP A 409 -4.35 -7.80 -4.80
N LEU A 410 -3.40 -7.03 -5.36
CA LEU A 410 -3.12 -7.05 -6.80
C LEU A 410 -2.55 -8.40 -7.26
N ILE A 411 -1.66 -9.00 -6.48
CA ILE A 411 -1.10 -10.33 -6.78
C ILE A 411 -2.19 -11.40 -6.74
N GLU A 412 -3.08 -11.35 -5.74
CA GLU A 412 -4.20 -12.28 -5.63
C GLU A 412 -5.16 -12.16 -6.83
N HIS A 413 -5.58 -10.93 -7.14
CA HIS A 413 -6.43 -10.65 -8.29
C HIS A 413 -5.77 -11.10 -9.60
N TRP A 414 -4.47 -10.85 -9.75
CA TRP A 414 -3.73 -11.25 -10.94
C TRP A 414 -3.61 -12.76 -11.08
N THR A 415 -3.37 -13.44 -9.97
CA THR A 415 -3.34 -14.91 -9.93
C THR A 415 -4.68 -15.48 -10.38
N ALA A 416 -5.81 -14.88 -9.98
CA ALA A 416 -7.13 -15.27 -10.45
C ALA A 416 -7.29 -15.09 -11.97
N ILE A 417 -6.89 -13.94 -12.54
CA ILE A 417 -6.95 -13.69 -14.00
C ILE A 417 -6.04 -14.66 -14.77
N SER A 418 -4.81 -14.88 -14.28
CA SER A 418 -3.86 -15.81 -14.89
C SER A 418 -4.46 -17.21 -14.92
N ASN A 419 -5.12 -17.64 -13.85
CA ASN A 419 -5.76 -18.95 -13.78
C ASN A 419 -6.86 -19.10 -14.84
N VAL A 420 -7.74 -18.11 -14.99
CA VAL A 420 -8.77 -18.08 -16.06
C VAL A 420 -8.12 -18.18 -17.44
N THR A 421 -7.04 -17.44 -17.66
CA THR A 421 -6.39 -17.36 -18.96
C THR A 421 -5.69 -18.66 -19.32
N GLU A 422 -5.02 -19.30 -18.35
CA GLU A 422 -4.45 -20.63 -18.50
C GLU A 422 -5.53 -21.68 -18.80
N LEU A 423 -6.70 -21.62 -18.14
CA LEU A 423 -7.84 -22.48 -18.43
C LEU A 423 -8.27 -22.33 -19.89
N TRP A 424 -8.44 -21.09 -20.36
CA TRP A 424 -8.80 -20.83 -21.75
C TRP A 424 -7.78 -21.37 -22.73
N GLN A 425 -6.49 -21.13 -22.49
CA GLN A 425 -5.41 -21.56 -23.38
C GLN A 425 -5.26 -23.07 -23.46
N ASN A 426 -5.48 -23.78 -22.36
CA ASN A 426 -5.19 -25.20 -22.26
C ASN A 426 -6.40 -26.11 -22.47
N ARG A 427 -7.61 -25.59 -22.26
CA ARG A 427 -8.86 -26.37 -22.35
C ARG A 427 -9.80 -25.80 -23.41
N THR A 428 -10.24 -24.55 -23.24
CA THR A 428 -11.35 -23.99 -24.03
C THR A 428 -10.95 -23.73 -25.48
N LEU A 429 -9.82 -23.05 -25.73
CA LEU A 429 -9.35 -22.76 -27.09
C LEU A 429 -9.04 -24.02 -27.89
N PRO A 430 -8.30 -25.03 -27.39
CA PRO A 430 -8.07 -26.26 -28.13
C PRO A 430 -9.36 -27.01 -28.50
N ARG A 431 -10.41 -26.96 -27.66
CA ARG A 431 -11.73 -27.53 -27.97
C ARG A 431 -12.47 -26.76 -29.06
N LEU A 432 -12.42 -25.42 -29.03
CA LEU A 432 -12.97 -24.59 -30.11
C LEU A 432 -12.20 -24.76 -31.42
N ASP A 433 -10.88 -24.98 -31.36
CA ASP A 433 -10.04 -25.28 -32.51
C ASP A 433 -10.46 -26.63 -33.16
N LEU A 434 -10.69 -27.65 -32.33
CA LEU A 434 -11.21 -28.95 -32.79
C LEU A 434 -12.60 -28.83 -33.42
N LEU A 435 -13.51 -28.06 -32.80
CA LEU A 435 -14.85 -27.81 -33.36
C LEU A 435 -14.79 -27.04 -34.70
N LYS A 436 -13.80 -26.14 -34.86
CA LYS A 436 -13.56 -25.50 -36.15
C LYS A 436 -13.13 -26.52 -37.21
N GLU A 437 -12.20 -27.40 -36.87
CA GLU A 437 -11.78 -28.45 -37.80
C GLU A 437 -12.94 -29.37 -38.21
N LEU A 438 -13.75 -29.77 -37.23
CA LEU A 438 -14.96 -30.56 -37.45
C LEU A 438 -15.93 -29.89 -38.42
N HIS A 439 -16.21 -28.60 -38.23
CA HIS A 439 -17.13 -27.90 -39.11
C HIS A 439 -16.57 -27.68 -40.52
N CYS A 440 -15.24 -27.54 -40.67
CA CYS A 440 -14.60 -27.45 -41.98
C CYS A 440 -14.80 -28.76 -42.75
N GLN A 441 -14.62 -29.90 -42.09
CA GLN A 441 -14.83 -31.22 -42.69
C GLN A 441 -16.29 -31.49 -43.05
N LEU A 442 -17.21 -31.08 -42.16
CA LEU A 442 -18.65 -31.10 -42.45
C LEU A 442 -18.97 -30.25 -43.69
N GLN A 443 -18.26 -29.14 -43.92
CA GLN A 443 -18.50 -28.26 -45.06
C GLN A 443 -17.90 -28.78 -46.38
N GLU A 444 -16.75 -29.46 -46.32
CA GLU A 444 -16.01 -29.91 -47.52
C GLU A 444 -16.47 -31.27 -48.06
N LYS A 445 -16.79 -32.21 -47.18
CA LYS A 445 -16.90 -33.64 -47.55
C LYS A 445 -18.32 -34.18 -47.58
N LEU A 446 -19.32 -33.42 -47.12
CA LEU A 446 -20.65 -33.97 -46.92
C LEU A 446 -21.58 -33.71 -48.09
N GLN A 447 -22.13 -34.81 -48.57
CA GLN A 447 -23.42 -34.82 -49.22
C GLN A 447 -24.53 -34.68 -48.15
N PRO A 448 -25.63 -33.97 -48.45
CA PRO A 448 -26.73 -33.74 -47.50
C PRO A 448 -27.30 -35.03 -46.90
N GLU A 449 -27.33 -36.10 -47.70
CA GLU A 449 -27.85 -37.42 -47.34
C GLU A 449 -27.14 -38.04 -46.14
N HIS A 450 -25.83 -37.81 -46.00
CA HIS A 450 -25.03 -38.41 -44.94
C HIS A 450 -24.83 -37.49 -43.73
N LEU A 451 -25.38 -36.27 -43.75
CA LEU A 451 -25.14 -35.26 -42.73
C LEU A 451 -25.67 -35.66 -41.36
N THR A 452 -26.86 -36.25 -41.30
CA THR A 452 -27.48 -36.68 -40.03
C THR A 452 -26.62 -37.73 -39.33
N GLU A 453 -26.23 -38.79 -40.04
CA GLU A 453 -25.44 -39.88 -39.46
C GLU A 453 -24.04 -39.40 -39.05
N GLN A 454 -23.42 -38.53 -39.85
CA GLN A 454 -22.12 -37.97 -39.49
C GLN A 454 -22.19 -37.04 -38.27
N LEU A 455 -23.21 -36.19 -38.17
CA LEU A 455 -23.42 -35.36 -36.99
C LEU A 455 -23.67 -36.20 -35.75
N ARG A 456 -24.47 -37.26 -35.84
CA ARG A 456 -24.70 -38.21 -34.74
C ARG A 456 -23.39 -38.82 -34.24
N VAL A 457 -22.57 -39.31 -35.17
CA VAL A 457 -21.26 -39.88 -34.87
C VAL A 457 -20.31 -38.85 -34.25
N ILE A 458 -20.30 -37.61 -34.76
CA ILE A 458 -19.49 -36.51 -34.21
C ILE A 458 -19.97 -36.12 -32.80
N ASN A 459 -21.27 -35.91 -32.61
CA ASN A 459 -21.87 -35.53 -31.33
C ASN A 459 -21.60 -36.58 -30.24
N ALA A 460 -21.71 -37.87 -30.57
CA ALA A 460 -21.39 -38.96 -29.65
C ALA A 460 -19.91 -38.95 -29.23
N ARG A 461 -19.00 -38.67 -30.18
CA ARG A 461 -17.55 -38.61 -29.89
C ARG A 461 -17.15 -37.36 -29.15
N LEU A 462 -17.73 -36.21 -29.49
CA LEU A 462 -17.57 -34.99 -28.72
C LEU A 462 -18.04 -35.21 -27.29
N GLY A 463 -19.20 -35.85 -27.07
CA GLY A 463 -19.67 -36.22 -25.74
C GLY A 463 -18.66 -37.08 -24.95
N ARG A 464 -18.02 -38.07 -25.59
CA ARG A 464 -16.96 -38.87 -24.96
C ARG A 464 -15.69 -38.05 -24.69
N LEU A 465 -15.29 -37.19 -25.62
CA LEU A 465 -14.17 -36.29 -25.43
C LEU A 465 -14.40 -35.36 -24.23
N GLU A 466 -15.61 -34.83 -24.08
CA GLU A 466 -15.98 -33.98 -22.94
C GLU A 466 -15.87 -34.73 -21.60
N GLN A 467 -16.30 -36.00 -21.56
CA GLN A 467 -16.15 -36.85 -20.38
C GLN A 467 -14.69 -37.16 -20.05
N ALA A 468 -13.86 -37.34 -21.08
CA ALA A 468 -12.42 -37.61 -20.95
C ALA A 468 -11.65 -36.37 -20.49
N VAL A 469 -11.95 -35.19 -21.04
CA VAL A 469 -11.35 -33.91 -20.64
C VAL A 469 -11.77 -33.49 -19.23
N GLY A 470 -12.97 -33.87 -18.79
CA GLY A 470 -13.52 -33.54 -17.47
C GLY A 470 -14.23 -32.19 -17.47
N ASP A 471 -14.95 -31.87 -16.39
CA ASP A 471 -15.69 -30.60 -16.28
C ASP A 471 -14.77 -29.41 -15.95
N VAL A 472 -15.27 -28.19 -16.12
CA VAL A 472 -14.51 -26.95 -15.86
C VAL A 472 -14.09 -26.84 -14.39
N GLN A 473 -14.90 -27.34 -13.46
CA GLN A 473 -14.62 -27.25 -12.01
C GLN A 473 -13.46 -28.15 -11.61
N GLN A 474 -13.36 -29.35 -12.17
CA GLN A 474 -12.24 -30.27 -12.00
C GLN A 474 -10.93 -29.61 -12.45
N TRP A 475 -10.96 -28.84 -13.54
CA TRP A 475 -9.80 -28.08 -13.98
C TRP A 475 -9.44 -26.93 -13.04
N TRP A 476 -10.44 -26.22 -12.52
CA TRP A 476 -10.22 -25.18 -11.50
C TRP A 476 -9.57 -25.75 -10.24
N HIS A 477 -10.08 -26.86 -9.73
CA HIS A 477 -9.51 -27.55 -8.57
C HIS A 477 -8.09 -28.02 -8.86
N ALA A 478 -7.87 -28.70 -9.99
CA ALA A 478 -6.53 -29.14 -10.39
C ALA A 478 -5.55 -27.96 -10.53
N GLN A 479 -6.01 -26.80 -10.95
CA GLN A 479 -5.18 -25.61 -11.10
C GLN A 479 -4.80 -25.00 -9.74
N GLN A 480 -5.75 -24.94 -8.81
CA GLN A 480 -5.50 -24.50 -7.43
C GLN A 480 -4.51 -25.44 -6.72
N GLU A 481 -4.60 -26.75 -6.98
CA GLU A 481 -3.67 -27.76 -6.44
C GLU A 481 -2.30 -27.76 -7.15
N GLY A 482 -2.15 -27.02 -8.26
CA GLY A 482 -0.96 -27.04 -9.11
C GLY A 482 -0.79 -28.32 -9.97
N SER A 483 -1.73 -29.26 -9.89
CA SER A 483 -1.74 -30.50 -10.68
C SER A 483 -2.17 -30.27 -12.15
N ALA A 484 -2.83 -29.14 -12.46
CA ALA A 484 -3.22 -28.78 -13.82
C ALA A 484 -2.03 -28.68 -14.79
N CYS A 485 -0.82 -28.38 -14.29
CA CYS A 485 0.38 -28.33 -15.13
C CYS A 485 0.72 -29.67 -15.79
N ALA A 486 0.25 -30.80 -15.27
CA ALA A 486 0.41 -32.10 -15.92
C ALA A 486 -0.69 -32.35 -16.97
N LEU A 487 -1.93 -31.95 -16.68
CA LEU A 487 -3.10 -32.19 -17.54
C LEU A 487 -3.16 -31.23 -18.74
N ALA A 488 -2.82 -29.96 -18.52
CA ALA A 488 -2.92 -28.87 -19.48
C ALA A 488 -2.06 -29.05 -20.74
N PRO A 489 -0.74 -29.31 -20.65
CA PRO A 489 0.09 -29.46 -21.84
C PRO A 489 -0.26 -30.72 -22.61
N ARG A 490 -0.78 -31.77 -21.95
CA ARG A 490 -1.15 -33.04 -22.58
C ARG A 490 -2.38 -32.86 -23.45
N VAL A 491 -3.48 -32.36 -22.88
CA VAL A 491 -4.72 -32.09 -23.63
C VAL A 491 -4.48 -31.05 -24.73
N SER A 492 -3.76 -29.96 -24.42
CA SER A 492 -3.44 -28.93 -25.41
C SER A 492 -2.54 -29.44 -26.52
N ARG A 493 -1.51 -30.26 -26.22
CA ARG A 493 -0.64 -30.87 -27.24
C ARG A 493 -1.41 -31.87 -28.08
N LEU A 494 -2.18 -32.77 -27.47
CA LEU A 494 -2.97 -33.76 -28.17
C LEU A 494 -3.97 -33.09 -29.14
N LEU A 495 -4.63 -32.02 -28.71
CA LEU A 495 -5.56 -31.26 -29.54
C LEU A 495 -4.82 -30.42 -30.60
N ARG A 496 -3.78 -29.65 -30.25
CA ARG A 496 -3.08 -28.75 -31.20
C ARG A 496 -2.15 -29.47 -32.18
N THR A 497 -1.34 -30.41 -31.70
CA THR A 497 -0.39 -31.16 -32.54
C THR A 497 -1.15 -31.97 -33.58
N ARG A 498 -2.28 -32.59 -33.25
CA ARG A 498 -3.09 -33.28 -34.27
C ARG A 498 -3.86 -32.37 -35.21
N THR A 499 -4.31 -31.20 -34.75
CA THR A 499 -4.97 -30.22 -35.63
C THR A 499 -3.98 -29.63 -36.65
N ARG A 500 -2.70 -29.46 -36.26
CA ARG A 500 -1.68 -28.84 -37.12
C ARG A 500 -0.92 -29.84 -38.00
N ASP A 501 -0.49 -30.99 -37.49
CA ASP A 501 0.51 -31.84 -38.16
C ASP A 501 -0.06 -32.88 -39.13
N ARG A 502 -1.39 -33.11 -39.18
CA ARG A 502 -1.95 -34.27 -39.93
C ARG A 502 -2.95 -33.94 -41.04
N MET A 503 -3.03 -32.67 -41.43
CA MET A 503 -3.84 -32.23 -42.58
C MET A 503 -3.28 -32.67 -43.95
N GLN A 504 -2.07 -33.25 -44.03
CA GLN A 504 -1.43 -33.51 -45.33
C GLN A 504 -1.01 -34.96 -45.63
N GLY A 505 -1.17 -35.95 -44.73
CA GLY A 505 -0.49 -37.25 -44.99
C GLY A 505 -1.06 -38.56 -44.44
N GLU A 506 -2.04 -38.58 -43.53
CA GLU A 506 -2.51 -39.86 -42.96
C GLU A 506 -3.90 -40.29 -43.45
N SER A 507 -3.95 -41.46 -44.08
CA SER A 507 -5.11 -42.06 -44.76
C SER A 507 -6.27 -42.56 -43.85
N GLY A 508 -6.40 -42.03 -42.63
CA GLY A 508 -7.46 -42.43 -41.70
C GLY A 508 -8.73 -41.57 -41.80
N SER A 509 -9.89 -42.16 -41.46
CA SER A 509 -11.11 -41.36 -41.24
C SER A 509 -10.91 -40.44 -40.02
N PHE A 510 -11.43 -39.21 -40.08
CA PHE A 510 -11.29 -38.27 -38.96
C PHE A 510 -11.87 -38.83 -37.66
N THR A 511 -12.97 -39.55 -37.77
CA THR A 511 -13.60 -40.32 -36.72
C THR A 511 -12.57 -41.22 -36.00
N GLN A 512 -11.87 -42.10 -36.72
CA GLN A 512 -10.85 -42.96 -36.11
C GLN A 512 -9.76 -42.16 -35.38
N ARG A 513 -9.38 -40.98 -35.91
CA ARG A 513 -8.41 -40.11 -35.24
C ARG A 513 -8.95 -39.54 -33.92
N LEU A 514 -10.23 -39.19 -33.87
CA LEU A 514 -10.89 -38.72 -32.66
C LEU A 514 -11.01 -39.84 -31.62
N ASP A 515 -11.29 -41.08 -32.03
CA ASP A 515 -11.29 -42.23 -31.11
C ASP A 515 -9.90 -42.50 -30.53
N CYS A 516 -8.85 -42.48 -31.35
CA CYS A 516 -7.48 -42.61 -30.84
C CYS A 516 -7.12 -41.48 -29.88
N LEU A 517 -7.54 -40.25 -30.17
CA LEU A 517 -7.32 -39.11 -29.27
C LEU A 517 -7.99 -39.31 -27.92
N ILE A 518 -9.25 -39.76 -27.91
CA ILE A 518 -9.99 -40.05 -26.68
C ILE A 518 -9.31 -41.18 -25.90
N GLY A 519 -8.92 -42.26 -26.57
CA GLY A 519 -8.21 -43.38 -25.94
C GLY A 519 -6.85 -42.98 -25.35
N GLU A 520 -6.13 -42.07 -26.00
CA GLU A 520 -4.90 -41.48 -25.47
C GLU A 520 -5.18 -40.65 -24.21
N ILE A 521 -6.19 -39.77 -24.23
CA ILE A 521 -6.57 -38.98 -23.05
C ILE A 521 -7.01 -39.87 -21.88
N ASP A 522 -7.81 -40.91 -22.14
CA ASP A 522 -8.29 -41.83 -21.12
C ASP A 522 -7.17 -42.72 -20.54
N ALA A 523 -6.26 -43.23 -21.38
CA ALA A 523 -5.12 -44.02 -20.93
C ALA A 523 -4.14 -43.21 -20.08
N GLU A 524 -4.10 -41.90 -20.32
CA GLU A 524 -3.24 -40.95 -19.63
C GLU A 524 -3.84 -40.41 -18.33
N ARG A 525 -5.13 -40.68 -18.08
CA ARG A 525 -5.82 -40.31 -16.83
C ARG A 525 -5.13 -41.09 -15.71
N PRO A 526 -4.50 -40.42 -14.73
CA PRO A 526 -3.90 -41.12 -13.61
C PRO A 526 -5.00 -41.99 -13.01
N SER A 527 -4.73 -43.29 -12.86
CA SER A 527 -5.58 -44.25 -12.17
C SER A 527 -5.63 -43.85 -10.71
N THR A 528 -6.38 -42.78 -10.45
CA THR A 528 -6.51 -42.16 -9.16
C THR A 528 -7.66 -42.87 -8.47
N GLU A 529 -7.39 -44.08 -7.99
CA GLU A 529 -7.88 -44.47 -6.68
C GLU A 529 -7.20 -43.54 -5.67
N LEU A 530 -7.73 -42.32 -5.58
CA LEU A 530 -7.38 -41.33 -4.59
C LEU A 530 -7.93 -41.85 -3.27
N VAL A 531 -7.16 -42.70 -2.59
CA VAL A 531 -7.25 -42.84 -1.14
C VAL A 531 -6.94 -41.45 -0.60
N VAL A 532 -7.98 -40.73 -0.19
CA VAL A 532 -7.87 -39.51 0.59
C VAL A 532 -7.19 -39.89 1.90
N SER A 533 -5.87 -39.94 1.90
CA SER A 533 -5.07 -40.12 3.10
C SER A 533 -4.95 -38.74 3.74
N ASP A 534 -5.47 -38.60 4.96
CA ASP A 534 -5.51 -37.38 5.81
C ASP A 534 -4.13 -36.75 6.13
N THR A 535 -3.05 -37.19 5.48
CA THR A 535 -1.69 -36.72 5.69
C THR A 535 -1.31 -35.47 4.87
N ALA A 536 -2.24 -34.89 4.10
CA ALA A 536 -1.97 -33.74 3.23
C ALA A 536 -2.26 -32.35 3.85
N LEU A 537 -2.34 -32.23 5.18
CA LEU A 537 -2.58 -30.94 5.85
C LEU A 537 -1.30 -30.14 6.17
N ASP A 538 -0.09 -30.65 5.90
CA ASP A 538 1.16 -30.01 6.39
C ASP A 538 2.18 -29.59 5.30
N LEU A 539 1.85 -29.70 4.00
CA LEU A 539 2.77 -29.35 2.90
C LEU A 539 2.19 -28.41 1.84
N GLY A 540 0.98 -27.89 2.05
CA GLY A 540 0.30 -26.98 1.11
C GLY A 540 0.77 -25.53 1.24
N GLY A 541 1.94 -25.20 0.69
CA GLY A 541 2.38 -23.80 0.62
C GLY A 541 3.48 -23.42 -0.38
N SER A 542 4.29 -24.35 -0.87
CA SER A 542 5.61 -23.94 -1.40
C SER A 542 5.82 -23.98 -2.92
N PHE A 543 5.04 -24.71 -3.72
CA PHE A 543 5.60 -25.16 -5.01
C PHE A 543 5.32 -24.29 -6.26
N LYS A 544 4.43 -23.29 -6.19
CA LYS A 544 4.34 -22.23 -7.23
C LYS A 544 4.48 -20.81 -6.68
N ARG A 545 4.41 -20.67 -5.36
CA ARG A 545 4.88 -19.47 -4.65
C ARG A 545 6.39 -19.30 -4.84
N GLY A 546 7.15 -20.39 -4.98
CA GLY A 546 8.60 -20.41 -5.27
C GLY A 546 9.02 -19.49 -6.42
N SER A 547 8.58 -19.66 -7.67
CA SER A 547 9.10 -18.83 -8.77
C SER A 547 8.84 -17.33 -8.63
N LEU A 548 7.71 -16.91 -8.04
CA LEU A 548 7.42 -15.49 -7.83
C LEU A 548 8.02 -14.98 -6.51
N GLN A 549 7.98 -15.75 -5.42
CA GLN A 549 8.62 -15.40 -4.14
C GLN A 549 10.14 -15.46 -4.20
N GLU A 550 10.75 -16.37 -4.96
CA GLU A 550 12.19 -16.51 -5.15
C GLU A 550 12.70 -15.37 -6.04
N PHE A 551 11.93 -14.96 -7.04
CA PHE A 551 12.18 -13.72 -7.80
C PHE A 551 11.94 -12.44 -6.96
N LEU A 552 10.92 -12.41 -6.10
CA LEU A 552 10.67 -11.30 -5.16
C LEU A 552 11.68 -11.25 -4.01
N ARG A 553 12.24 -12.40 -3.62
CA ARG A 553 13.30 -12.55 -2.61
C ARG A 553 14.69 -12.28 -3.20
N GLU A 554 14.89 -12.46 -4.50
CA GLU A 554 16.05 -11.91 -5.23
C GLU A 554 15.91 -10.40 -5.48
N ALA A 555 14.68 -9.86 -5.53
CA ALA A 555 14.41 -8.43 -5.64
C ALA A 555 14.37 -7.69 -4.29
N GLU A 556 14.34 -8.41 -3.17
CA GLU A 556 14.63 -7.85 -1.85
C GLU A 556 16.11 -7.46 -1.81
N PRO A 557 16.45 -6.18 -1.53
CA PRO A 557 17.85 -5.80 -1.37
C PRO A 557 18.43 -6.55 -0.17
N ALA A 558 19.32 -7.51 -0.45
CA ALA A 558 20.00 -8.37 0.53
C ALA A 558 20.88 -7.62 1.56
N ASP A 559 20.88 -6.28 1.56
CA ASP A 559 21.80 -5.44 2.33
C ASP A 559 21.13 -4.60 3.43
N LEU A 560 19.83 -4.77 3.74
CA LEU A 560 19.17 -3.91 4.75
C LEU A 560 18.42 -4.58 5.91
N GLU A 561 18.18 -5.90 5.91
CA GLU A 561 17.35 -6.50 6.97
C GLU A 561 18.00 -7.70 7.66
N GLU A 562 18.58 -7.44 8.83
CA GLU A 562 18.39 -8.29 10.03
C GLU A 562 18.98 -7.63 11.30
N GLY A 563 19.94 -6.70 11.14
CA GLY A 563 20.59 -6.03 12.28
C GLY A 563 19.81 -4.87 12.93
N ASN A 564 18.90 -4.20 12.20
CA ASN A 564 18.35 -2.91 12.64
C ASN A 564 16.90 -2.95 13.15
N MET A 565 16.08 -3.93 12.73
CA MET A 565 14.68 -4.03 13.21
C MET A 565 14.54 -4.57 14.65
N ARG A 566 15.40 -5.52 15.09
CA ARG A 566 15.34 -6.05 16.48
C ARG A 566 15.67 -5.00 17.56
N ASN A 567 16.40 -3.93 17.20
CA ASN A 567 16.66 -2.81 18.11
C ASN A 567 15.53 -1.77 18.15
N LEU A 568 14.59 -1.79 17.20
CA LEU A 568 13.43 -0.89 17.20
C LEU A 568 12.24 -1.49 17.97
N ASP A 569 11.97 -2.79 17.83
CA ASP A 569 10.86 -3.45 18.54
C ASP A 569 11.08 -3.53 20.06
N SER A 570 12.33 -3.66 20.51
CA SER A 570 12.67 -3.57 21.94
C SER A 570 12.53 -2.15 22.51
N PHE A 571 12.43 -1.12 21.66
CA PHE A 571 12.30 0.28 22.08
C PHE A 571 10.85 0.79 22.06
N VAL A 572 9.97 0.17 21.26
CA VAL A 572 8.52 0.47 21.25
C VAL A 572 7.78 -0.23 22.39
N ALA A 573 8.29 -1.37 22.88
CA ALA A 573 7.72 -2.08 24.03
C ALA A 573 8.02 -1.42 25.39
N ASP A 574 8.91 -0.42 25.44
CA ASP A 574 9.37 0.26 26.67
C ASP A 574 8.84 1.71 26.81
N ARG A 575 7.78 2.05 26.05
CA ARG A 575 6.92 3.23 26.24
C ARG A 575 5.49 2.78 26.48
#